data_AF-A0AAU8FM47-F1
#
_entry.id   AF-A0AAU8FM47-F1
#
_cell.length_a   1.000
_cell.length_b   1.000
_cell.length_c   1.000
_cell.angle_alpha   90.00
_cell.angle_beta   90.00
_cell.angle_gamma   90.00
#
_symmetry.space_group_name_H-M   'P 1'
#
loop_
_entity.id
_entity.type
_entity.pdbx_description
1 polymer ?
#
loop_
_entity_poly.entity_id
_entity_poly.type
_entity_poly.pdbx_seq_one_letter_code
_entity_poly.pdbx_strand_id
1 'polypeptide(L)'
;MKLKAIKFFSPEENVPEVKTAQKAAPLPTGYISNSGKLVFPAAALRDLGIDPESANFKIGTQEGKRKIKSVYLVPAAISDQTFSFEKSGRGHVIPLAIIY
;
A
#
# COMPACT_ATOMS: atom_id res chain seq x y z
N MET A 1 18.20 51.98 26.13
CA MET A 1 18.20 51.52 24.72
C MET A 1 17.72 50.07 24.66
N LYS A 2 16.71 49.75 23.85
CA LYS A 2 16.14 48.38 23.75
C LYS A 2 16.81 47.64 22.58
N LEU A 3 17.89 46.90 22.85
CA LEU A 3 18.61 46.04 21.89
C LEU A 3 17.81 44.78 21.45
N LYS A 4 16.54 44.65 21.83
CA LYS A 4 15.74 43.43 21.68
C LYS A 4 15.06 43.26 20.31
N ALA A 5 15.38 44.12 19.34
CA ALA A 5 14.74 44.11 18.01
C ALA A 5 15.73 43.89 16.85
N ILE A 6 16.97 43.48 17.14
CA ILE A 6 17.96 43.21 16.10
C ILE A 6 18.08 41.70 15.92
N LYS A 7 17.65 41.22 14.76
CA LYS A 7 17.84 39.84 14.33
C LYS A 7 19.22 39.75 13.66
N PHE A 8 20.12 38.98 14.25
CA PHE A 8 21.43 38.69 13.69
C PHE A 8 21.34 37.40 12.88
N PHE A 9 21.88 37.41 11.66
CA PHE A 9 21.94 36.24 10.80
C PHE A 9 23.05 35.29 11.28
N SER A 10 22.80 33.97 11.27
CA SER A 10 23.86 32.98 11.44
C SER A 10 24.47 32.58 10.08
N PRO A 11 25.75 32.15 10.04
CA PRO A 11 26.36 31.64 8.81
C PRO A 11 25.63 30.42 8.21
N GLU A 12 24.88 29.70 9.02
CA GLU A 12 24.09 28.53 8.62
C GLU A 12 22.90 28.93 7.72
N GLU A 13 22.37 30.14 7.89
CA GLU A 13 21.33 30.71 7.02
C GLU A 13 21.83 31.03 5.61
N ASN A 14 23.16 31.03 5.41
CA ASN A 14 23.80 31.31 4.12
C ASN A 14 23.88 30.06 3.22
N VAL A 15 23.43 28.90 3.72
CA VAL A 15 23.34 27.67 2.93
C VAL A 15 21.98 27.67 2.22
N PRO A 16 21.93 27.66 0.88
CA PRO A 16 20.67 27.56 0.17
C PRO A 16 19.98 26.25 0.58
N GLU A 17 18.81 26.36 1.21
CA GLU A 17 17.94 25.22 1.48
C GLU A 17 17.50 24.63 0.13
N VAL A 18 18.31 23.70 -0.39
CA VAL A 18 17.88 22.83 -1.47
C VAL A 18 16.81 21.94 -0.86
N LYS A 19 15.55 22.37 -0.99
CA LYS A 19 14.40 21.48 -0.80
C LYS A 19 14.50 20.40 -1.87
N THR A 20 15.29 19.37 -1.58
CA THR A 20 15.21 18.11 -2.27
C THR A 20 13.83 17.57 -1.93
N ALA A 21 12.87 17.87 -2.80
CA ALA A 21 11.59 17.18 -2.80
C ALA A 21 11.94 15.71 -3.01
N GLN A 22 12.03 14.96 -1.91
CA GLN A 22 12.18 13.51 -1.95
C GLN A 22 10.97 13.00 -2.71
N LYS A 23 11.20 12.58 -3.95
CA LYS A 23 10.17 11.94 -4.77
C LYS A 23 9.69 10.74 -3.97
N ALA A 24 8.44 10.78 -3.51
CA ALA A 24 7.86 9.70 -2.74
C ALA A 24 8.06 8.39 -3.50
N ALA A 25 8.52 7.35 -2.79
CA ALA A 25 8.69 6.03 -3.38
C ALA A 25 7.36 5.60 -4.03
N PRO A 26 7.40 4.94 -5.19
CA PRO A 26 6.18 4.47 -5.85
C PRO A 26 5.41 3.54 -4.91
N LEU A 27 4.09 3.73 -4.85
CA LEU A 27 3.23 2.90 -4.01
C LEU A 27 3.31 1.43 -4.48
N PRO A 28 3.30 0.46 -3.55
CA PRO A 28 3.25 -0.94 -3.89
C PRO A 28 1.98 -1.25 -4.70
N THR A 29 2.13 -2.01 -5.78
CA THR A 29 1.02 -2.35 -6.69
C THR A 29 0.74 -3.84 -6.74
N GLY A 30 -0.51 -4.19 -7.04
CA GLY A 30 -0.96 -5.54 -7.35
C GLY A 30 -1.97 -5.49 -8.50
N TYR A 31 -2.40 -6.64 -9.01
CA TYR A 31 -3.36 -6.71 -10.11
C TYR A 31 -4.31 -7.90 -9.99
N ILE A 32 -5.45 -7.81 -10.67
CA ILE A 32 -6.41 -8.91 -10.82
C ILE A 32 -6.08 -9.64 -12.13
N SER A 33 -5.79 -10.93 -12.07
CA SER A 33 -5.56 -11.74 -13.27
C SER A 33 -6.86 -11.96 -14.03
N ASN A 34 -6.76 -12.29 -15.33
CA ASN A 34 -7.94 -12.69 -16.13
C ASN A 34 -8.66 -13.93 -15.58
N SER A 35 -7.98 -14.72 -14.74
CA SER A 35 -8.54 -15.89 -14.06
C SER A 35 -9.18 -15.56 -12.70
N GLY A 36 -9.31 -14.28 -12.34
CA GLY A 36 -9.95 -13.83 -11.09
C GLY A 36 -9.03 -13.82 -9.87
N LYS A 37 -7.73 -14.06 -10.01
CA LYS A 37 -6.81 -14.09 -8.86
C LYS A 37 -6.30 -12.69 -8.55
N LEU A 38 -6.26 -12.31 -7.27
CA LEU A 38 -5.49 -11.15 -6.83
C LEU A 38 -4.02 -11.53 -6.74
N VAL A 39 -3.17 -10.90 -7.54
CA VAL A 39 -1.73 -11.18 -7.59
C VAL A 39 -0.96 -10.05 -6.93
N PHE A 40 -0.11 -10.44 -5.97
CA PHE A 40 0.72 -9.51 -5.22
C PHE A 40 2.20 -9.83 -5.44
N PRO A 41 2.98 -8.89 -6.04
CA PRO A 41 4.43 -9.01 -6.12
C PRO A 41 5.06 -9.12 -4.73
N ALA A 42 6.13 -9.91 -4.60
CA ALA A 42 6.81 -10.09 -3.32
C ALA A 42 7.32 -8.78 -2.70
N ALA A 43 7.77 -7.84 -3.53
CA ALA A 43 8.17 -6.50 -3.10
C ALA A 43 7.00 -5.74 -2.47
N ALA A 44 5.81 -5.81 -3.09
CA ALA A 44 4.61 -5.13 -2.58
C ALA A 44 4.17 -5.68 -1.21
N LEU A 45 4.21 -7.00 -1.02
CA LEU A 45 3.89 -7.61 0.28
C LEU A 45 4.88 -7.19 1.37
N ARG A 46 6.18 -7.16 1.03
CA ARG A 46 7.23 -6.70 1.94
C ARG A 46 7.04 -5.24 2.33
N ASP A 47 6.78 -4.37 1.36
CA ASP A 47 6.60 -2.93 1.60
C ASP A 47 5.35 -2.64 2.43
N LEU A 48 4.32 -3.47 2.31
CA LEU A 48 3.10 -3.40 3.11
C LEU A 48 3.22 -4.10 4.49
N GLY A 49 4.34 -4.78 4.77
CA GLY A 49 4.53 -5.55 6.00
C GLY A 49 3.57 -6.73 6.15
N ILE A 50 3.09 -7.28 5.03
CA ILE A 50 2.14 -8.39 5.02
C ILE A 50 2.91 -9.72 4.94
N ASP A 51 2.69 -10.57 5.93
CA ASP A 51 3.14 -11.97 5.89
C ASP A 51 2.06 -12.85 5.23
N PRO A 52 2.30 -13.39 4.03
CA PRO A 52 1.29 -14.16 3.31
C PRO A 52 0.93 -15.49 3.98
N GLU A 53 1.77 -16.04 4.86
CA GLU A 53 1.50 -17.32 5.54
C GLU A 53 0.51 -17.16 6.71
N SER A 54 0.37 -15.94 7.25
CA SER A 54 -0.46 -15.67 8.43
C SER A 54 -1.58 -14.66 8.18
N ALA A 55 -1.49 -13.87 7.11
CA ALA A 55 -2.47 -12.83 6.81
C ALA A 55 -3.78 -13.39 6.24
N ASN A 56 -4.89 -12.88 6.77
CA ASN A 56 -6.24 -13.20 6.32
C ASN A 56 -7.01 -11.91 6.08
N PHE A 57 -7.82 -11.88 5.03
CA PHE A 57 -8.55 -10.69 4.63
C PHE A 57 -10.02 -10.99 4.37
N LYS A 58 -10.88 -10.05 4.80
CA LYS A 58 -12.20 -9.90 4.19
C LYS A 58 -12.02 -9.11 2.90
N ILE A 59 -12.63 -9.61 1.84
CA ILE A 59 -12.49 -9.05 0.50
C ILE A 59 -13.85 -8.54 0.04
N GLY A 60 -13.91 -7.27 -0.36
CA GLY A 60 -15.16 -6.64 -0.76
C GLY A 60 -15.00 -5.66 -1.91
N THR A 61 -16.09 -5.34 -2.56
CA THR A 61 -16.17 -4.34 -3.63
C THR A 61 -17.10 -3.21 -3.21
N GLN A 62 -17.05 -2.08 -3.91
CA GLN A 62 -17.98 -0.99 -3.64
C GLN A 62 -19.40 -1.37 -4.09
N GLU A 63 -20.35 -1.28 -3.16
CA GLU A 63 -21.76 -1.55 -3.42
C GLU A 63 -22.36 -0.61 -4.48
N GLY A 64 -23.30 -1.13 -5.28
CA GLY A 64 -24.02 -0.35 -6.30
C GLY A 64 -23.23 -0.06 -7.58
N LYS A 65 -22.02 -0.60 -7.75
CA LYS A 65 -21.22 -0.45 -8.98
C LYS A 65 -21.38 -1.66 -9.90
N ARG A 66 -21.85 -1.42 -11.13
CA ARG A 66 -22.01 -2.45 -12.18
C ARG A 66 -20.69 -3.08 -12.65
N LYS A 67 -19.54 -2.41 -12.46
CA LYS A 67 -18.21 -2.90 -12.83
C LYS A 67 -17.28 -2.78 -11.62
N ILE A 68 -16.56 -3.85 -11.31
CA ILE A 68 -15.58 -3.87 -10.23
C ILE A 68 -14.30 -3.20 -10.73
N LYS A 69 -14.07 -1.95 -10.29
CA LYS A 69 -12.83 -1.19 -10.61
C LYS A 69 -11.73 -1.39 -9.57
N SER A 70 -12.12 -1.72 -8.35
CA SER A 70 -11.24 -1.90 -7.21
C SER A 70 -11.86 -2.91 -6.25
N VAL A 71 -10.97 -3.54 -5.48
CA VAL A 71 -11.32 -4.47 -4.42
C VAL A 71 -10.65 -3.96 -3.15
N TYR A 72 -11.34 -4.06 -2.03
CA TYR A 72 -10.84 -3.71 -0.71
C TYR A 72 -10.46 -4.98 0.03
N LEU A 73 -9.27 -4.96 0.63
CA LEU A 73 -8.78 -6.00 1.52
C LEU A 73 -8.76 -5.44 2.93
N VAL A 74 -9.53 -6.03 3.82
CA VAL A 74 -9.58 -5.65 5.23
C VAL A 74 -8.98 -6.78 6.06
N PRO A 75 -7.88 -6.55 6.81
CA PRO A 75 -7.31 -7.57 7.69
C PRO A 75 -8.35 -8.11 8.66
N ALA A 76 -8.38 -9.43 8.85
CA ALA A 76 -9.34 -10.09 9.71
C ALA A 76 -8.73 -11.32 10.38
N ALA A 77 -9.28 -11.73 11.52
CA ALA A 77 -8.99 -13.02 12.12
C ALA A 77 -9.60 -14.15 11.26
N ILE A 78 -9.01 -15.34 11.36
CA ILE A 78 -9.47 -16.54 10.63
C ILE A 78 -10.94 -16.80 10.96
N SER A 79 -11.76 -16.83 9.92
CA SER A 79 -13.19 -17.14 9.99
C SER A 79 -13.68 -17.66 8.64
N ASP A 80 -14.93 -18.13 8.58
CA ASP A 80 -15.52 -18.70 7.36
C ASP A 80 -15.63 -17.72 6.19
N GLN A 81 -15.46 -16.41 6.42
CA GLN A 81 -15.58 -15.35 5.41
C GLN A 81 -14.27 -14.61 5.15
N THR A 82 -13.13 -15.26 5.43
CA THR A 82 -11.80 -14.71 5.15
C THR A 82 -11.06 -15.50 4.10
N PHE A 83 -10.22 -14.78 3.35
CA PHE A 83 -9.36 -15.33 2.32
C PHE A 83 -7.91 -15.23 2.78
N SER A 84 -7.19 -16.33 2.65
CA SER A 84 -5.74 -16.40 2.84
C SER A 84 -5.03 -16.36 1.49
N PHE A 85 -3.71 -16.12 1.53
CA PHE A 85 -2.90 -16.29 0.34
C PHE A 85 -2.68 -17.78 0.01
N GLU A 86 -2.51 -18.04 -1.27
CA GLU A 86 -2.01 -19.29 -1.82
C GLU A 86 -0.67 -19.06 -2.53
N LYS A 87 0.22 -20.05 -2.44
CA LYS A 87 1.47 -20.03 -3.22
C LYS A 87 1.17 -20.22 -4.70
N SER A 88 1.73 -19.35 -5.53
CA SER A 88 1.62 -19.46 -6.99
C SER A 88 2.95 -19.10 -7.65
N GLY A 89 3.67 -20.12 -8.13
CA GLY A 89 4.97 -19.95 -8.77
C GLY A 89 5.98 -19.24 -7.87
N ARG A 90 6.38 -18.02 -8.25
CA ARG A 90 7.33 -17.17 -7.50
C ARG A 90 6.66 -16.15 -6.57
N GLY A 91 5.34 -16.19 -6.41
CA GLY A 91 4.60 -15.20 -5.63
C GLY A 91 3.44 -15.79 -4.85
N HIS A 92 2.65 -14.89 -4.27
CA HIS A 92 1.46 -15.22 -3.51
C HIS A 92 0.25 -14.59 -4.18
N VAL A 93 -0.85 -15.33 -4.20
CA VAL A 93 -2.10 -14.91 -4.82
C VAL A 93 -3.27 -15.18 -3.89
N ILE A 94 -4.33 -14.39 -3.99
CA ILE A 94 -5.60 -14.72 -3.34
C ILE A 94 -6.57 -15.12 -4.46
N PRO A 95 -7.01 -16.38 -4.52
CA PRO A 95 -8.01 -16.78 -5.50
C PRO A 95 -9.36 -16.18 -5.13
N LEU A 96 -9.89 -15.33 -6.00
CA LEU A 96 -11.31 -15.01 -6.02
C LEU A 96 -11.86 -15.78 -7.22
N ALA A 97 -12.95 -16.53 -7.02
CA ALA A 97 -13.67 -17.14 -8.13
C ALA A 97 -14.02 -16.07 -9.18
N ILE A 98 -14.36 -16.48 -10.41
CA ILE A 98 -14.53 -15.58 -11.58
C ILE A 98 -15.32 -14.31 -11.18
N ILE A 99 -14.64 -13.17 -11.28
CA ILE A 99 -15.19 -11.84 -10.99
C ILE A 99 -15.76 -11.29 -12.31
N TYR A 100 -17.08 -11.27 -12.49
CA TYR A 100 -17.77 -10.69 -13.66
C TYR A 100 -18.06 -9.19 -13.50
#